data_AF-A0A383CDP6-F1
#
_entry.id   AF-A0A383CDP6-F1
#
_cell.length_a   1.000
_cell.length_b   1.000
_cell.length_c   1.000
_cell.angle_alpha   90.00
_cell.angle_beta   90.00
_cell.angle_gamma   90.00
#
_symmetry.space_group_name_H-M   'P 1'
#
loop_
_entity.id
_entity.type
_entity.pdbx_description
1 polymer ?
#
loop_
_entity_poly.entity_id
_entity_poly.type
_entity_poly.pdbx_seq_one_letter_code
_entity_poly.pdbx_strand_id
1 'polypeptide(L)' 'MQDDDVKRLKEGISTPLNLEMAAVDTMIKIAINTRPFQVSIVPENRQEITTEGGINVLVQE' A
#
# COMPACT_ATOMS: atom_id res chain seq x y z
N MET A 1 2.31 1.86 -10.76
CA MET A 1 0.95 1.31 -10.94
C MET A 1 0.01 2.49 -11.01
N GLN A 2 -0.88 2.56 -11.99
CA GLN A 2 -1.86 3.65 -12.06
C GLN A 2 -3.07 3.29 -11.20
N ASP A 3 -3.74 4.27 -10.61
CA ASP A 3 -4.88 4.07 -9.69
C ASP A 3 -5.96 3.15 -10.28
N ASP A 4 -6.24 3.28 -11.58
CA ASP A 4 -7.21 2.47 -12.30
C ASP A 4 -6.81 1.00 -12.43
N ASP A 5 -5.51 0.68 -12.38
CA ASP A 5 -5.01 -0.70 -12.44
C ASP A 5 -5.46 -1.49 -11.20
N VAL A 6 -5.41 -0.86 -10.03
CA VAL A 6 -5.79 -1.49 -8.75
C VAL A 6 -7.28 -1.84 -8.76
N LYS A 7 -8.11 -0.93 -9.25
CA LYS A 7 -9.55 -1.14 -9.37
C LYS A 7 -9.87 -2.28 -10.35
N ARG A 8 -9.29 -2.24 -11.56
CA ARG A 8 -9.46 -3.29 -12.57
C ARG A 8 -9.01 -4.65 -12.05
N LEU A 9 -7.88 -4.70 -11.35
CA LEU A 9 -7.39 -5.92 -10.74
C LEU A 9 -8.38 -6.45 -9.69
N LYS A 10 -8.88 -5.58 -8.81
CA LYS A 10 -9.83 -5.98 -7.77
C LYS A 10 -11.14 -6.55 -8.34
N GLU A 11 -11.62 -6.00 -9.45
CA GLU A 11 -12.81 -6.48 -10.15
C GLU A 11 -12.56 -7.80 -10.91
N GLY A 12 -11.32 -8.05 -11.34
CA GLY A 12 -10.95 -9.20 -12.16
C GLY A 12 -10.49 -10.45 -11.40
N ILE A 13 -10.16 -10.34 -10.11
CA ILE A 13 -9.70 -11.48 -9.30
C ILE A 13 -10.80 -12.03 -8.39
N SER A 14 -10.81 -13.35 -8.21
CA SER A 14 -11.67 -14.04 -7.24
C SER A 14 -10.97 -14.31 -5.90
N THR A 15 -9.67 -14.01 -5.81
CA THR A 15 -8.85 -14.19 -4.60
C THR A 15 -8.75 -12.89 -3.78
N PRO A 16 -8.38 -12.98 -2.48
CA PRO A 16 -8.12 -11.80 -1.67
C PRO A 16 -7.02 -10.91 -2.26
N LEU A 17 -7.31 -9.62 -2.40
CA LEU A 17 -6.30 -8.62 -2.80
C LEU A 17 -5.55 -8.14 -1.56
N ASN A 18 -4.23 -8.33 -1.55
CA ASN A 18 -3.32 -7.60 -0.66
C ASN A 18 -2.75 -6.40 -1.42
N LEU A 19 -2.99 -5.19 -0.91
CA LEU A 19 -2.46 -3.95 -1.49
C LEU A 19 -1.23 -3.50 -0.71
N GLU A 20 -0.06 -3.62 -1.32
CA GLU A 20 1.18 -3.02 -0.82
C GLU A 20 1.27 -1.55 -1.23
N MET A 21 1.53 -0.65 -0.29
CA MET A 21 1.53 0.80 -0.52
C MET A 21 2.37 1.56 0.51
N ALA A 22 2.86 2.75 0.16
CA ALA A 22 3.38 3.70 1.14
C ALA A 22 2.27 4.34 1.99
N ALA A 23 2.66 4.88 3.14
CA ALA A 23 1.77 5.57 4.09
C ALA A 23 1.47 7.03 3.67
N VAL A 24 1.07 7.25 2.41
CA VAL A 24 0.77 8.58 1.86
C VAL A 24 -0.71 8.75 1.54
N ASP A 25 -1.23 9.97 1.68
CA ASP A 25 -2.66 10.30 1.51
C ASP A 25 -3.25 9.85 0.17
N THR A 26 -2.47 9.92 -0.91
CA THR A 26 -2.88 9.47 -2.24
C THR A 26 -3.18 7.97 -2.23
N MET A 27 -2.28 7.17 -1.66
CA MET A 27 -2.45 5.73 -1.57
C MET A 27 -3.56 5.33 -0.58
N ILE A 28 -3.73 6.07 0.52
CA ILE A 28 -4.83 5.86 1.48
C ILE A 28 -6.19 6.02 0.78
N LYS A 29 -6.35 7.05 -0.06
CA LYS A 29 -7.58 7.25 -0.85
C LYS A 29 -7.83 6.09 -1.81
N ILE A 30 -6.79 5.59 -2.48
CA ILE A 30 -6.90 4.42 -3.38
C ILE A 30 -7.34 3.18 -2.60
N ALA A 31 -6.75 2.92 -1.42
CA ALA A 31 -7.11 1.78 -0.59
C ALA A 31 -8.57 1.84 -0.11
N ILE A 32 -9.04 3.02 0.33
CA ILE A 32 -10.42 3.23 0.77
C ILE A 32 -11.41 3.00 -0.38
N ASN A 33 -11.08 3.48 -1.58
CA ASN A 33 -11.94 3.33 -2.76
C ASN A 33 -11.96 1.90 -3.29
N THR A 34 -10.81 1.22 -3.29
CA THR A 34 -10.66 -0.16 -3.79
C THR A 34 -11.21 -1.18 -2.80
N ARG A 35 -11.12 -0.92 -1.49
CA ARG A 35 -11.44 -1.87 -0.40
C ARG A 35 -10.77 -3.24 -0.63
N PRO A 36 -9.42 -3.29 -0.65
CA PRO A 36 -8.71 -4.56 -0.72
C PRO A 36 -9.03 -5.40 0.54
N PHE A 37 -8.74 -6.69 0.48
CA PHE A 37 -8.90 -7.55 1.66
C PHE A 37 -7.89 -7.19 2.75
N GLN A 38 -6.67 -6.83 2.35
CA GLN A 38 -5.58 -6.45 3.23
C GLN A 38 -4.80 -5.27 2.63
N VAL A 39 -4.21 -4.47 3.51
CA VAL A 39 -3.19 -3.47 3.16
C VAL A 39 -1.91 -3.81 3.92
N SER A 40 -0.78 -3.81 3.22
CA SER A 40 0.56 -3.93 3.80
C SER A 40 1.33 -2.64 3.53
N ILE A 41 1.70 -1.91 4.59
CA ILE A 41 2.48 -0.68 4.43
C ILE A 41 3.95 -1.04 4.21
N VAL A 42 4.51 -0.56 3.11
CA VAL A 42 5.91 -0.79 2.71
C VAL A 42 6.65 0.53 2.59
N PRO A 43 7.96 0.59 2.90
CA PRO A 43 8.73 1.81 2.75
C PRO A 43 8.99 2.11 1.27
N GLU A 44 8.85 3.37 0.87
CA GLU A 44 9.22 3.87 -0.47
C GLU A 44 10.57 4.59 -0.47
N ASN A 45 10.93 5.22 0.66
CA ASN A 45 12.15 5.99 0.80
C ASN A 45 13.10 5.40 1.84
N ARG A 46 14.41 5.65 1.68
CA ARG A 46 15.46 5.10 2.55
C ARG A 46 15.30 5.52 4.02
N GLN A 47 14.71 6.69 4.26
CA GLN A 47 14.44 7.25 5.58
C GLN A 47 13.40 6.43 6.37
N GLU A 48 12.56 5.66 5.67
CA GLU A 48 11.49 4.86 6.25
C GLU A 48 11.95 3.43 6.59
N ILE A 49 13.22 3.09 6.35
CA ILE A 49 13.75 1.73 6.46
C ILE A 49 14.61 1.59 7.72
N THR A 50 14.37 0.55 8.52
CA THR A 50 15.25 0.18 9.64
C THR A 50 16.55 -0.46 9.14
N THR A 51 17.52 -0.70 10.03
CA THR A 51 18.75 -1.41 9.65
C THR A 51 18.50 -2.83 9.14
N GLU A 52 17.38 -3.45 9.50
CA GLU A 52 16.98 -4.80 9.08
C GLU A 52 16.15 -4.80 7.78
N GLY A 53 15.83 -3.63 7.21
CA GLY A 53 15.10 -3.52 5.95
C GLY A 53 13.57 -3.40 6.08
N GLY A 54 13.04 -3.48 7.31
CA GLY A 54 11.61 -3.30 7.58
C GLY A 54 11.20 -1.83 7.64
N ILE A 55 9.88 -1.56 7.58
CA ILE A 55 9.36 -0.21 7.80
C ILE A 55 9.62 0.26 9.23
N ASN A 56 10.12 1.48 9.37
CA ASN A 56 10.35 2.12 10.65
C ASN A 56 9.07 2.83 11.13
N VAL A 57 8.23 2.12 11.88
CA VAL A 57 6.96 2.65 12.39
C VAL A 57 7.12 3.71 13.50
N LEU A 58 8.30 3.82 14.11
CA LEU A 58 8.55 4.75 15.22
C LEU A 58 8.84 6.17 14.74
N VAL A 59 9.19 6.33 13.46
CA VAL A 59 9.53 7.62 12.86
C VAL A 59 8.48 7.91 11.80
N GLN A 60 7.76 9.02 11.96
CA GLN A 60 6.82 9.54 10.97
C GLN A 60 7.29 10.94 10.57
N GLU A 61 7.25 11.25 9.27
CA GLU A 61 7.39 12.62 8.76
C GLU A 61 6.09 13.42 8.94
#